data_AF-X5J737-F1
#
_entry.id   AF-X5J737-F1
#
_cell.length_a   1.000
_cell.length_b   1.000
_cell.length_c   1.000
_cell.angle_alpha   90.00
_cell.angle_beta   90.00
_cell.angle_gamma   90.00
#
_symmetry.space_group_name_H-M   'P 1'
#
loop_
_entity.id
_entity.type
_entity.pdbx_description
1 polymer ?
#
loop_
_entity_poly.entity_id
_entity_poly.type
_entity_poly.pdbx_seq_one_letter_code
_entity_poly.pdbx_strand_id
1 'polypeptide(L)'
;MKKHIPNCLSLLNLSIGAVGTLLALNGHLIYAAYSIFLGAFFDFLDGFAAKILRAQSSFGKQLDTLADLITFGMVPGAICYMLIKTYETCPYRPYFALLIIIFSALRLSKFNVDPRQVGQFIGLPTPANAMLIAILPIMLERSLYPFLVNGLTQPMVLPLLTILLSYLLVANIPFIALKFQGLSFQANRARYLFIIICTVLIVMMHIEGLFCSLWLYILHGLYKAKIG
;
A
#
# COMPACT_ATOMS: atom_id res chain seq x y z
N MET A 1 -31.56 -1.29 2.52
CA MET A 1 -30.82 -2.45 3.09
C MET A 1 -29.57 -2.85 2.29
N LYS A 2 -29.66 -3.32 1.03
CA LYS A 2 -28.49 -3.83 0.26
C LYS A 2 -27.30 -2.85 0.12
N LYS A 3 -27.55 -1.54 0.09
CA LYS A 3 -26.51 -0.49 0.03
C LYS A 3 -25.75 -0.26 1.34
N HIS A 4 -26.26 -0.72 2.48
CA HIS A 4 -25.59 -0.51 3.77
C HIS A 4 -24.50 -1.55 4.06
N ILE A 5 -24.54 -2.71 3.39
CA ILE A 5 -23.55 -3.77 3.62
C ILE A 5 -22.15 -3.33 3.17
N PRO A 6 -21.93 -2.85 1.93
CA PRO A 6 -20.61 -2.35 1.52
C PRO A 6 -20.16 -1.16 2.39
N ASN A 7 -21.06 -0.22 2.67
CA ASN A 7 -20.73 0.94 3.50
C ASN A 7 -20.31 0.53 4.93
N CYS A 8 -20.93 -0.51 5.50
CA CYS A 8 -20.54 -1.02 6.81
C CYS A 8 -19.14 -1.65 6.77
N LEU A 9 -18.80 -2.36 5.70
CA LEU A 9 -17.45 -2.91 5.48
C LEU A 9 -16.41 -1.79 5.32
N SER A 10 -16.71 -0.72 4.57
CA SER A 10 -15.83 0.46 4.47
C SER A 10 -15.66 1.16 5.83
N LEU A 11 -16.72 1.23 6.65
CA LEU A 11 -16.63 1.76 8.03
C LEU A 11 -15.78 0.87 8.95
N LEU A 12 -15.81 -0.45 8.75
CA LEU A 12 -14.93 -1.38 9.47
C LEU A 12 -13.48 -1.16 9.05
N ASN A 13 -13.19 -1.04 7.75
CA ASN A 13 -11.87 -0.67 7.25
C ASN A 13 -11.38 0.64 7.91
N LEU A 14 -12.20 1.69 7.88
CA LEU A 14 -11.89 2.97 8.51
C LEU A 14 -11.61 2.85 10.02
N SER A 15 -12.43 2.08 10.73
CA SER A 15 -12.26 1.87 12.19
C SER A 15 -10.96 1.14 12.50
N ILE A 16 -10.61 0.14 11.69
CA ILE A 16 -9.34 -0.60 11.80
C ILE A 16 -8.15 0.32 11.52
N GLY A 17 -8.23 1.16 10.50
CA GLY A 17 -7.20 2.16 10.21
C GLY A 17 -7.05 3.19 11.34
N ALA A 18 -8.15 3.64 11.96
CA ALA A 18 -8.10 4.55 13.10
C ALA A 18 -7.40 3.89 14.31
N VAL A 19 -7.78 2.66 14.67
CA VAL A 19 -7.11 1.89 15.72
C VAL A 19 -5.64 1.64 15.38
N GLY A 20 -5.34 1.29 14.13
CA GLY A 20 -3.98 1.10 13.63
C GLY A 20 -3.09 2.32 13.77
N THR A 21 -3.65 3.51 13.50
CA THR A 21 -2.94 4.78 13.69
C THR A 21 -2.61 5.01 15.16
N LEU A 22 -3.56 4.77 16.06
CA LEU A 22 -3.33 4.89 17.50
C LEU A 22 -2.29 3.88 17.99
N LEU A 23 -2.35 2.63 17.51
CA LEU A 23 -1.35 1.61 17.82
C LEU A 23 0.05 2.06 17.37
N ALA A 24 0.19 2.58 16.15
CA ALA A 24 1.46 3.07 15.65
C ALA A 24 2.04 4.18 16.55
N LEU A 25 1.23 5.20 16.85
CA LEU A 25 1.66 6.34 17.67
C LEU A 25 1.99 5.97 19.12
N ASN A 26 1.41 4.89 19.64
CA ASN A 26 1.77 4.32 20.94
C ASN A 26 2.97 3.35 20.88
N GLY A 27 3.62 3.22 19.72
CA GLY A 27 4.82 2.37 19.55
C GLY A 27 4.53 0.90 19.22
N HIS A 28 3.26 0.51 19.11
CA HIS A 28 2.83 -0.85 18.76
C HIS A 28 2.87 -1.09 17.24
N LEU A 29 4.06 -0.95 16.63
CA LEU A 29 4.23 -0.89 15.18
C LEU A 29 3.84 -2.18 14.44
N ILE A 30 4.07 -3.36 15.02
CA ILE A 30 3.64 -4.64 14.42
C ILE A 30 2.12 -4.71 14.30
N TYR A 31 1.42 -4.35 15.38
CA TYR A 31 -0.04 -4.40 15.40
C TYR A 31 -0.64 -3.35 14.47
N ALA A 32 0.01 -2.19 14.35
CA ALA A 32 -0.33 -1.22 13.32
C ALA A 32 -0.13 -1.79 11.91
N ALA A 33 0.97 -2.50 11.63
CA ALA A 33 1.17 -3.18 10.36
C ALA A 33 0.07 -4.21 10.06
N TYR A 34 -0.33 -5.02 11.05
CA TYR A 34 -1.44 -5.97 10.90
C TYR A 34 -2.78 -5.30 10.63
N SER A 35 -3.03 -4.10 11.17
CA SER A 35 -4.24 -3.34 10.84
C SER A 35 -4.30 -2.94 9.36
N ILE A 36 -3.17 -2.69 8.68
CA ILE A 36 -3.14 -2.42 7.24
C ILE A 36 -3.58 -3.67 6.45
N PHE A 37 -3.07 -4.85 6.80
CA PHE A 37 -3.48 -6.11 6.17
C PHE A 37 -4.96 -6.43 6.42
N LEU A 38 -5.44 -6.19 7.64
CA LEU A 38 -6.84 -6.41 7.99
C LEU A 38 -7.76 -5.40 7.29
N GLY A 39 -7.36 -4.12 7.21
CA GLY A 39 -8.09 -3.10 6.47
C GLY A 39 -8.16 -3.40 4.97
N ALA A 40 -7.07 -3.89 4.36
CA ALA A 40 -7.06 -4.39 2.99
C ALA A 40 -8.01 -5.56 2.75
N PHE A 41 -8.20 -6.43 3.75
CA PHE A 41 -9.20 -7.48 3.68
C PHE A 41 -10.63 -6.90 3.64
N PHE A 42 -10.95 -5.92 4.48
CA PHE A 42 -12.28 -5.29 4.48
C PHE A 42 -12.55 -4.42 3.25
N ASP A 43 -11.57 -3.68 2.75
CA ASP A 43 -11.61 -2.97 1.46
C ASP A 43 -11.94 -3.94 0.30
N PHE A 44 -11.22 -5.06 0.23
CA PHE A 44 -11.51 -6.08 -0.78
C PHE A 44 -12.96 -6.61 -0.67
N LEU A 45 -13.42 -6.90 0.56
CA LEU A 45 -14.78 -7.38 0.79
C LEU A 45 -15.85 -6.35 0.44
N ASP A 46 -15.63 -5.06 0.72
CA ASP A 46 -16.60 -4.02 0.41
C ASP A 46 -16.77 -3.83 -1.11
N GLY A 47 -15.66 -3.85 -1.86
CA GLY A 47 -15.65 -3.69 -3.31
C GLY A 47 -16.23 -4.93 -4.00
N PHE A 48 -16.03 -6.10 -3.40
CA PHE A 48 -16.66 -7.35 -3.84
C PHE A 48 -18.17 -7.35 -3.56
N ALA A 49 -18.59 -7.00 -2.34
CA ALA A 49 -19.99 -6.93 -1.95
C ALA A 49 -20.77 -5.90 -2.78
N ALA A 50 -20.19 -4.72 -3.03
CA ALA A 50 -20.80 -3.68 -3.85
C ALA A 50 -21.08 -4.15 -5.28
N LYS A 51 -20.19 -4.96 -5.87
CA LYS A 51 -20.36 -5.56 -7.20
C LYS A 51 -21.44 -6.62 -7.22
N ILE A 52 -21.40 -7.59 -6.30
CA ILE A 52 -22.38 -8.70 -6.24
C ILE A 52 -23.79 -8.17 -5.97
N LEU A 53 -23.93 -7.26 -5.01
CA LEU A 53 -25.22 -6.72 -4.61
C LEU A 53 -25.75 -5.62 -5.54
N ARG A 54 -24.98 -5.26 -6.59
CA ARG A 54 -25.26 -4.12 -7.48
C ARG A 54 -25.57 -2.85 -6.68
N ALA A 55 -24.78 -2.62 -5.63
CA ALA A 55 -25.02 -1.61 -4.60
C ALA A 55 -24.06 -0.41 -4.68
N GLN A 56 -23.42 -0.22 -5.84
CA GLN A 56 -22.50 0.90 -6.07
C GLN A 56 -23.24 2.25 -5.94
N SER A 57 -22.65 3.18 -5.20
CA SER A 57 -23.21 4.52 -4.99
C SER A 57 -22.12 5.57 -4.90
N SER A 58 -22.44 6.83 -5.22
CA SER A 58 -21.52 7.95 -5.08
C SER A 58 -21.06 8.15 -3.64
N PHE A 59 -22.00 8.04 -2.68
CA PHE A 59 -21.69 8.08 -1.26
C PHE A 59 -20.71 6.98 -0.83
N GLY A 60 -21.00 5.72 -1.22
CA GLY A 60 -20.12 4.58 -0.91
C GLY A 60 -18.70 4.77 -1.47
N LYS A 61 -18.57 5.29 -2.71
CA LYS A 61 -17.27 5.60 -3.32
C LYS A 61 -16.49 6.67 -2.52
N GLN A 62 -17.17 7.68 -1.99
CA GLN A 62 -16.53 8.71 -1.16
C GLN A 62 -16.13 8.15 0.21
N LEU A 63 -17.00 7.36 0.82
CA LEU A 63 -16.73 6.71 2.10
C LEU A 63 -15.54 5.74 2.02
N ASP A 64 -15.50 4.93 0.97
CA ASP A 64 -14.39 4.04 0.61
C ASP A 64 -13.07 4.81 0.47
N THR A 65 -13.08 5.91 -0.31
CA THR A 65 -11.89 6.78 -0.47
C THR A 65 -11.39 7.36 0.86
N LEU A 66 -12.30 7.72 1.77
CA LEU A 66 -11.95 8.21 3.11
C LEU A 66 -11.40 7.09 3.99
N ALA A 67 -12.00 5.90 3.95
CA ALA A 67 -11.50 4.72 4.66
C ALA A 67 -10.09 4.35 4.20
N ASP A 68 -9.87 4.32 2.88
CA ASP A 68 -8.57 4.08 2.24
C ASP A 68 -7.52 5.11 2.67
N LEU A 69 -7.89 6.38 2.79
CA LEU A 69 -6.93 7.40 3.23
C LEU A 69 -6.46 7.15 4.67
N ILE A 70 -7.36 6.73 5.56
CA ILE A 70 -6.99 6.41 6.93
C ILE A 70 -6.14 5.13 6.96
N THR A 71 -6.61 4.04 6.38
CA THR A 71 -5.92 2.75 6.45
C THR A 71 -4.61 2.73 5.65
N PHE A 72 -4.62 3.23 4.41
CA PHE A 72 -3.48 3.14 3.48
C PHE A 72 -2.66 4.43 3.36
N GLY A 73 -3.08 5.52 4.01
CA GLY A 73 -2.32 6.76 4.11
C GLY A 73 -1.88 7.08 5.53
N MET A 74 -2.83 7.19 6.47
CA MET A 74 -2.58 7.59 7.85
C MET A 74 -1.78 6.55 8.64
N VAL A 75 -2.19 5.27 8.62
CA VAL A 75 -1.46 4.21 9.34
C VAL A 75 -0.01 4.07 8.86
N PRO A 76 0.28 3.92 7.55
CA PRO A 76 1.68 3.84 7.11
C PRO A 76 2.45 5.14 7.35
N GLY A 77 1.81 6.31 7.28
CA GLY A 77 2.42 7.58 7.69
C GLY A 77 2.83 7.57 9.17
N ALA A 78 1.97 7.07 10.06
CA ALA A 78 2.28 6.94 11.48
C ALA A 78 3.39 5.92 11.75
N ILE A 79 3.41 4.78 11.04
CA ILE A 79 4.50 3.79 11.10
C ILE A 79 5.83 4.43 10.68
N CYS A 80 5.88 5.11 9.52
CA CYS A 80 7.09 5.80 9.07
C CYS A 80 7.55 6.87 10.05
N TYR A 81 6.62 7.67 10.59
CA TYR A 81 6.94 8.70 11.59
C TYR A 81 7.68 8.07 12.79
N MET A 82 7.13 6.99 13.34
CA MET A 82 7.70 6.34 14.51
C MET A 82 9.01 5.63 14.19
N LEU A 83 9.12 4.93 13.06
CA LEU A 83 10.39 4.31 12.64
C LEU A 83 11.50 5.35 12.44
N ILE A 84 11.21 6.44 11.73
CA ILE A 84 12.19 7.52 11.54
C ILE A 84 12.57 8.11 12.90
N LYS A 85 11.60 8.37 13.78
CA LYS A 85 11.86 8.88 15.13
C LYS A 85 12.76 7.96 15.96
N THR A 86 12.67 6.64 15.78
CA THR A 86 13.50 5.65 16.48
C THR A 86 14.94 5.64 15.97
N TYR A 87 15.17 5.75 14.67
CA TYR A 87 16.49 5.57 14.05
C TYR A 87 17.20 6.88 13.66
N GLU A 88 16.53 8.03 13.76
CA GLU A 88 17.12 9.34 13.49
C GLU A 88 17.32 10.18 14.75
N THR A 89 18.38 10.99 14.74
CA THR A 89 18.66 11.94 15.83
C THR A 89 18.03 13.32 15.61
N CYS A 90 17.80 13.72 14.35
CA CYS A 90 17.23 15.03 14.06
C CYS A 90 15.71 15.02 14.28
N PRO A 91 15.17 15.86 15.19
CA PRO A 91 13.76 15.81 15.60
C PRO A 91 12.79 16.18 14.49
N TYR A 92 13.26 16.84 13.42
CA TYR A 92 12.42 17.30 12.31
C TYR A 92 12.25 16.26 11.19
N ARG A 93 13.13 15.25 11.09
CA ARG A 93 13.08 14.22 10.03
C ARG A 93 11.83 13.33 10.06
N PRO A 94 11.29 12.93 11.23
CA PRO A 94 10.06 12.15 11.30
C PRO A 94 8.87 12.80 10.57
N TYR A 95 8.83 14.14 10.49
CA TYR A 95 7.74 14.86 9.82
C TYR A 95 7.69 14.65 8.30
N PHE A 96 8.74 14.12 7.67
CA PHE A 96 8.66 13.69 6.27
C PHE A 96 7.63 12.57 6.05
N ALA A 97 7.29 11.81 7.10
CA ALA A 97 6.24 10.80 7.03
C ALA A 97 4.84 11.38 6.72
N LEU A 98 4.62 12.68 6.96
CA LEU A 98 3.39 13.37 6.56
C LEU A 98 3.19 13.38 5.04
N LEU A 99 4.29 13.29 4.26
CA LEU A 99 4.21 13.20 2.80
C LEU A 99 3.44 11.96 2.35
N ILE A 100 3.55 10.83 3.06
CA ILE A 100 2.80 9.61 2.73
C ILE A 100 1.30 9.89 2.79
N ILE A 101 0.83 10.62 3.80
CA ILE A 101 -0.58 10.96 3.99
C ILE A 101 -1.04 11.90 2.87
N ILE A 102 -0.28 12.99 2.64
CA ILE A 102 -0.62 14.01 1.64
C ILE A 102 -0.67 13.41 0.23
N PHE A 103 0.35 12.64 -0.14
CA PHE A 103 0.43 12.05 -1.47
C PHE A 103 -0.55 10.89 -1.66
N SER A 104 -0.92 10.17 -0.58
CA SER A 104 -2.01 9.18 -0.63
C SER A 104 -3.35 9.85 -0.92
N ALA A 105 -3.65 10.97 -0.27
CA ALA A 105 -4.86 11.76 -0.55
C ALA A 105 -4.90 12.27 -2.00
N LEU A 106 -3.77 12.79 -2.50
CA LEU A 106 -3.64 13.22 -3.90
C LEU A 106 -3.84 12.07 -4.88
N ARG A 107 -3.23 10.91 -4.61
CA ARG A 107 -3.35 9.71 -5.45
C ARG A 107 -4.79 9.21 -5.51
N LEU A 108 -5.44 9.08 -4.36
CA LEU A 108 -6.82 8.61 -4.25
C LEU A 108 -7.79 9.56 -4.98
N SER A 109 -7.59 10.87 -4.79
CA SER A 109 -8.37 11.89 -5.49
C SER A 109 -8.19 11.82 -7.01
N LYS A 110 -6.93 11.74 -7.49
CA LYS A 110 -6.61 11.58 -8.92
C LYS A 110 -7.21 10.30 -9.51
N PHE A 111 -7.13 9.18 -8.80
CA PHE A 111 -7.70 7.91 -9.24
C PHE A 111 -9.21 8.00 -9.51
N ASN A 112 -9.92 8.81 -8.71
CA ASN A 112 -11.36 8.95 -8.83
C ASN A 112 -11.85 9.82 -10.00
N VAL A 113 -10.98 10.69 -10.54
CA VAL A 113 -11.32 11.67 -11.58
C VAL A 113 -10.60 11.46 -12.91
N ASP A 114 -9.51 10.70 -12.94
CA ASP A 114 -8.71 10.48 -14.14
C ASP A 114 -9.25 9.29 -14.97
N PRO A 115 -9.79 9.54 -16.19
CA PRO A 115 -10.35 8.47 -17.04
C PRO A 115 -9.29 7.49 -17.55
N ARG A 116 -7.99 7.82 -17.49
CA ARG A 116 -6.89 6.94 -17.93
C ARG A 116 -6.62 5.77 -16.97
N GLN A 117 -7.25 5.79 -15.79
CA GLN A 117 -7.13 4.76 -14.74
C GLN A 117 -8.01 3.52 -15.02
N VAL A 118 -8.63 3.44 -16.20
CA VAL A 118 -9.42 2.28 -16.63
C VAL A 118 -8.48 1.20 -17.17
N GLY A 119 -8.35 0.08 -16.43
CA GLY A 119 -7.57 -1.09 -16.86
C GLY A 119 -6.08 -1.04 -16.55
N GLN A 120 -5.58 0.07 -15.99
CA GLN A 120 -4.21 0.24 -15.49
C GLN A 120 -4.21 1.23 -14.31
N PHE A 121 -3.13 1.23 -13.53
CA PHE A 121 -2.91 2.26 -12.52
C PHE A 121 -1.84 3.24 -13.01
N ILE A 122 -2.10 4.53 -12.92
CA ILE A 122 -1.07 5.57 -13.11
C ILE A 122 -0.69 6.09 -11.73
N GLY A 123 0.58 5.87 -11.35
CA GLY A 123 1.06 6.04 -9.99
C GLY A 123 0.91 4.77 -9.15
N LEU A 124 1.75 4.63 -8.12
CA LEU A 124 1.77 3.46 -7.25
C LEU A 124 0.42 3.33 -6.53
N PRO A 125 -0.24 2.16 -6.52
CA PRO A 125 -1.46 1.97 -5.75
C PRO A 125 -1.23 2.20 -4.26
N THR A 126 -2.12 2.95 -3.61
CA THR A 126 -2.04 3.23 -2.16
C THR A 126 -1.95 1.95 -1.33
N PRO A 127 -2.73 0.87 -1.58
CA PRO A 127 -2.59 -0.37 -0.83
C PRO A 127 -1.20 -1.02 -0.99
N ALA A 128 -0.61 -1.00 -2.19
CA ALA A 128 0.73 -1.54 -2.42
C ALA A 128 1.80 -0.75 -1.66
N ASN A 129 1.67 0.58 -1.63
CA ASN A 129 2.53 1.46 -0.85
C ASN A 129 2.41 1.19 0.67
N ALA A 130 1.17 1.08 1.16
CA ALA A 130 0.89 0.79 2.56
C ALA A 130 1.43 -0.57 3.00
N MET A 131 1.27 -1.61 2.16
CA MET A 131 1.82 -2.94 2.42
C MET A 131 3.35 -2.93 2.49
N LEU A 132 4.03 -2.21 1.59
CA LEU A 132 5.49 -2.09 1.62
C LEU A 132 5.96 -1.48 2.94
N ILE A 133 5.28 -0.44 3.43
CA ILE A 133 5.58 0.21 4.71
C ILE A 133 5.22 -0.69 5.91
N ALA A 134 4.09 -1.39 5.86
CA ALA A 134 3.66 -2.32 6.91
C ALA A 134 4.67 -3.42 7.17
N ILE A 135 5.40 -3.85 6.14
CA ILE A 135 6.41 -4.90 6.26
C ILE A 135 7.67 -4.41 7.01
N LEU A 136 8.00 -3.12 6.95
CA LEU A 136 9.22 -2.56 7.57
C LEU A 136 9.35 -2.87 9.07
N PRO A 137 8.38 -2.54 9.96
CA PRO A 137 8.53 -2.83 11.38
C PRO A 137 8.64 -4.35 11.66
N ILE A 138 7.92 -5.18 10.90
CA ILE A 138 7.97 -6.65 11.03
C ILE A 138 9.37 -7.18 10.67
N MET A 139 9.96 -6.69 9.57
CA MET A 139 11.31 -7.08 9.15
C MET A 139 12.38 -6.65 10.14
N LEU A 140 12.29 -5.42 10.65
CA LEU A 140 13.23 -4.88 11.62
C LEU A 140 13.22 -5.68 12.93
N GLU A 141 12.04 -6.09 13.39
CA GLU A 141 11.93 -6.88 14.61
C GLU A 141 12.41 -8.33 14.44
N ARG A 142 12.04 -8.99 13.34
CA ARG A 142 12.47 -10.38 13.08
C ARG A 142 13.97 -10.48 12.83
N SER A 143 14.56 -9.45 12.20
CA SER A 143 16.00 -9.35 11.94
C SER A 143 16.62 -10.57 11.24
N LEU A 144 15.85 -11.29 10.41
CA LEU A 144 16.34 -12.49 9.70
C LEU A 144 17.48 -12.20 8.71
N TYR A 145 17.53 -10.98 8.18
CA TYR A 145 18.54 -10.54 7.22
C TYR A 145 19.23 -9.28 7.76
N PRO A 146 20.30 -9.43 8.56
CA PRO A 146 20.95 -8.30 9.22
C PRO A 146 21.44 -7.21 8.27
N PHE A 147 21.83 -7.57 7.04
CA PHE A 147 22.23 -6.59 6.04
C PHE A 147 21.08 -5.63 5.64
N LEU A 148 19.83 -6.13 5.57
CA LEU A 148 18.66 -5.30 5.29
C LEU A 148 18.34 -4.39 6.46
N VAL A 149 18.40 -4.94 7.69
CA VAL A 149 18.18 -4.15 8.91
C VAL A 149 19.21 -3.03 8.98
N ASN A 150 20.49 -3.36 8.91
CA ASN A 150 21.58 -2.39 8.97
C ASN A 150 21.47 -1.31 7.89
N GLY A 151 21.05 -1.69 6.68
CA GLY A 151 20.83 -0.75 5.58
C GLY A 151 19.64 0.17 5.83
N LEU A 152 18.49 -0.37 6.24
CA LEU A 152 17.27 0.40 6.51
C LEU A 152 17.43 1.36 7.69
N THR A 153 18.18 0.98 8.72
CA THR A 153 18.37 1.80 9.93
C THR A 153 19.51 2.82 9.81
N GLN A 154 20.17 2.93 8.66
CA GLN A 154 21.13 4.01 8.44
C GLN A 154 20.43 5.37 8.45
N PRO A 155 21.12 6.44 8.91
CA PRO A 155 20.62 7.80 8.78
C PRO A 155 20.23 8.11 7.33
N MET A 156 19.15 8.85 7.17
CA MET A 156 18.50 9.26 5.94
C MET A 156 17.80 8.17 5.12
N VAL A 157 18.03 6.87 5.37
CA VAL A 157 17.44 5.82 4.52
C VAL A 157 15.91 5.80 4.64
N LEU A 158 15.35 5.74 5.85
CA LEU A 158 13.89 5.78 6.05
C LEU A 158 13.25 7.11 5.59
N PRO A 159 13.82 8.30 5.88
CA PRO A 159 13.35 9.56 5.29
C PRO A 159 13.33 9.57 3.76
N LEU A 160 14.42 9.18 3.11
CA LEU A 160 14.52 9.18 1.65
C LEU A 160 13.59 8.14 1.03
N LEU A 161 13.45 6.96 1.65
CA LEU A 161 12.48 5.96 1.27
C LEU A 161 11.05 6.51 1.35
N THR A 162 10.72 7.23 2.43
CA THR A 162 9.41 7.86 2.61
C THR A 162 9.12 8.90 1.52
N ILE A 163 10.10 9.73 1.16
CA ILE A 163 9.99 10.71 0.08
C ILE A 163 9.80 10.01 -1.27
N LEU A 164 10.61 8.98 -1.55
CA LEU A 164 10.52 8.18 -2.77
C LEU A 164 9.14 7.53 -2.93
N LEU A 165 8.67 6.85 -1.90
CA LEU A 165 7.36 6.20 -1.88
C LEU A 165 6.22 7.20 -2.04
N SER A 166 6.31 8.36 -1.39
CA SER A 166 5.35 9.46 -1.56
C SER A 166 5.30 9.95 -3.01
N TYR A 167 6.46 10.19 -3.62
CA TYR A 167 6.55 10.58 -5.02
C TYR A 167 5.93 9.54 -5.97
N LEU A 168 6.23 8.25 -5.75
CA LEU A 168 5.72 7.15 -6.59
C LEU A 168 4.19 7.07 -6.59
N LEU A 169 3.50 7.45 -5.51
CA LEU A 169 2.02 7.48 -5.45
C LEU A 169 1.39 8.36 -6.54
N VAL A 170 2.05 9.47 -6.91
CA VAL A 170 1.51 10.45 -7.88
C VAL A 170 2.31 10.54 -9.17
N ALA A 171 3.38 9.77 -9.29
CA ALA A 171 4.21 9.70 -10.48
C ALA A 171 3.40 9.22 -11.69
N ASN A 172 3.70 9.76 -12.87
CA ASN A 172 3.05 9.36 -14.11
C ASN A 172 3.62 8.04 -14.67
N ILE A 173 3.63 7.00 -13.83
CA ILE A 173 4.19 5.68 -14.15
C ILE A 173 3.02 4.69 -14.28
N PRO A 174 2.88 3.98 -15.42
CA PRO A 174 1.85 2.98 -15.59
C PRO A 174 2.24 1.67 -14.89
N PHE A 175 1.55 1.35 -13.80
CA PHE A 175 1.66 0.06 -13.12
C PHE A 175 0.64 -0.95 -13.63
N ILE A 176 1.04 -2.23 -13.66
CA ILE A 176 0.16 -3.33 -14.11
C ILE A 176 -0.99 -3.51 -13.13
N ALA A 177 -2.22 -3.46 -13.64
CA ALA A 177 -3.34 -4.06 -12.94
C ALA A 177 -3.27 -5.59 -13.12
N LEU A 178 -3.26 -6.34 -12.02
CA LEU A 178 -3.33 -7.81 -12.01
C LEU A 178 -4.73 -8.34 -12.40
N LYS A 179 -5.52 -7.56 -13.16
CA LYS A 179 -6.78 -8.02 -13.74
C LYS A 179 -6.50 -8.77 -15.03
N PHE A 180 -6.89 -10.04 -15.07
CA PHE A 180 -6.80 -10.87 -16.27
C PHE A 180 -7.89 -10.51 -17.26
N GLN A 181 -7.51 -10.28 -18.53
CA GLN A 181 -8.43 -10.15 -19.65
C GLN A 181 -8.71 -11.54 -20.26
N GLY A 182 -9.27 -12.44 -19.45
CA GLY A 182 -9.47 -13.85 -19.79
C GLY A 182 -8.26 -14.75 -19.48
N LEU A 183 -8.40 -16.06 -19.69
CA LEU A 183 -7.44 -17.09 -19.27
C LEU A 183 -6.34 -17.41 -20.29
N SER A 184 -6.33 -16.75 -21.47
CA SER A 184 -5.35 -17.04 -22.52
C SER A 184 -3.92 -16.90 -22.01
N PHE A 185 -3.15 -17.99 -22.12
CA PHE A 185 -1.76 -18.06 -21.66
C PHE A 185 -0.85 -17.09 -22.43
N GLN A 186 -1.01 -17.04 -23.75
CA GLN A 186 -0.17 -16.22 -24.62
C GLN A 186 -0.39 -14.72 -24.39
N ALA A 187 -1.64 -14.31 -24.12
CA ALA A 187 -1.97 -12.92 -23.81
C ALA A 187 -1.54 -12.47 -22.40
N ASN A 188 -1.33 -13.41 -21.48
CA ASN A 188 -1.03 -13.12 -20.07
C ASN A 188 0.35 -13.63 -19.62
N ARG A 189 1.22 -14.07 -20.53
CA ARG A 189 2.52 -14.70 -20.20
C ARG A 189 3.35 -13.87 -19.22
N ALA A 190 3.47 -12.56 -19.46
CA ALA A 190 4.21 -11.65 -18.58
C ALA A 190 3.58 -11.55 -17.17
N ARG A 191 2.24 -11.56 -17.08
CA ARG A 191 1.52 -11.55 -15.80
C ARG A 191 1.72 -12.86 -15.03
N TYR A 192 1.62 -14.01 -15.71
CA TYR A 192 1.86 -15.31 -15.10
C TYR A 192 3.30 -15.45 -14.60
N LEU A 193 4.29 -15.05 -15.41
CA LEU A 193 5.69 -15.07 -15.00
C LEU A 193 5.92 -14.19 -13.77
N PHE A 194 5.38 -12.97 -13.78
CA PHE A 194 5.46 -12.05 -12.64
C PHE A 194 4.87 -12.66 -11.36
N ILE A 195 3.67 -13.25 -11.45
CA ILE A 195 3.01 -13.90 -10.31
C ILE A 195 3.81 -15.10 -9.79
N ILE A 196 4.36 -15.93 -10.68
CA ILE A 196 5.19 -17.07 -10.30
C ILE A 196 6.43 -16.59 -9.55
N ILE A 197 7.14 -15.58 -10.06
CA ILE A 197 8.33 -15.02 -9.38
C ILE A 197 7.96 -14.49 -7.99
N CYS A 198 6.89 -13.70 -7.88
CA CYS A 198 6.41 -13.21 -6.58
C CYS A 198 6.03 -14.35 -5.64
N THR A 199 5.38 -15.40 -6.15
CA THR A 199 4.99 -16.58 -5.35
C THR A 199 6.22 -17.32 -4.83
N VAL A 200 7.22 -17.55 -5.70
CA VAL A 200 8.49 -18.18 -5.30
C VAL A 200 9.19 -17.36 -4.22
N LEU A 201 9.28 -16.04 -4.38
CA LEU A 201 9.86 -15.14 -3.38
C LEU A 201 9.12 -15.24 -2.04
N ILE A 202 7.79 -15.17 -2.04
CA ILE A 202 6.97 -15.25 -0.81
C ILE A 202 7.10 -16.62 -0.14
N VAL A 203 7.12 -17.72 -0.89
CA VAL A 203 7.26 -19.07 -0.30
C VAL A 203 8.66 -19.28 0.29
N MET A 204 9.72 -18.81 -0.38
CA MET A 204 11.09 -18.99 0.09
C MET A 204 11.46 -18.05 1.24
N MET A 205 10.98 -16.80 1.20
CA MET A 205 11.41 -15.73 2.11
C MET A 205 10.29 -15.15 2.98
N HIS A 206 9.09 -15.71 2.96
CA HIS A 206 7.95 -15.25 3.78
C HIS A 206 7.64 -13.74 3.60
N ILE A 207 7.67 -12.95 4.67
CA ILE A 207 7.33 -11.52 4.64
C ILE A 207 8.39 -10.70 3.88
N GLU A 208 9.66 -11.11 3.95
CA GLU A 208 10.75 -10.50 3.19
C GLU A 208 10.59 -10.79 1.69
N GLY A 209 10.04 -11.96 1.36
CA GLY A 209 9.63 -12.31 -0.01
C GLY A 209 8.54 -11.40 -0.56
N LEU A 210 7.59 -11.02 0.28
CA LEU A 210 6.56 -10.03 -0.07
C LEU A 210 7.17 -8.64 -0.29
N PHE A 211 8.12 -8.22 0.56
CA PHE A 211 8.87 -6.96 0.39
C PHE A 211 9.61 -6.92 -0.95
N CYS A 212 10.36 -7.97 -1.28
CA CYS A 212 11.05 -8.11 -2.56
C CYS A 212 10.07 -8.11 -3.75
N SER A 213 8.92 -8.77 -3.61
CA SER A 213 7.88 -8.81 -4.65
C SER A 213 7.27 -7.43 -4.92
N LEU A 214 7.08 -6.61 -3.90
CA LEU A 214 6.59 -5.23 -4.06
C LEU A 214 7.64 -4.31 -4.70
N TRP A 215 8.94 -4.49 -4.38
CA TRP A 215 9.99 -3.79 -5.12
C TRP A 215 10.09 -4.24 -6.57
N LEU A 216 9.94 -5.53 -6.85
CA LEU A 216 9.88 -6.05 -8.22
C LEU A 216 8.70 -5.44 -8.99
N TYR A 217 7.54 -5.29 -8.35
CA TYR A 217 6.39 -4.57 -8.91
C TYR A 217 6.72 -3.12 -9.26
N ILE A 218 7.42 -2.41 -8.36
CA ILE A 218 7.83 -1.02 -8.57
C ILE A 218 8.79 -0.91 -9.76
N LEU A 219 9.83 -1.76 -9.78
CA LEU A 219 10.84 -1.80 -10.84
C LEU A 219 10.23 -2.13 -12.20
N HIS A 220 9.27 -3.07 -12.24
CA HIS A 220 8.53 -3.38 -13.46
C HIS A 220 7.77 -2.15 -13.99
N GLY A 221 7.11 -1.37 -13.12
CA GLY A 221 6.44 -0.14 -13.50
C GLY A 221 7.40 0.91 -14.09
N LEU A 222 8.54 1.12 -13.42
CA LEU A 222 9.59 2.05 -13.88
C LEU A 222 10.17 1.64 -15.23
N TYR A 223 10.42 0.34 -15.43
CA TYR A 223 10.92 -0.19 -16.70
C TYR A 223 9.93 0.08 -17.84
N LYS A 224 8.63 -0.15 -17.61
CA LYS A 224 7.58 0.12 -18.61
C LYS A 224 7.50 1.61 -18.96
N ALA A 225 7.66 2.50 -17.99
CA ALA A 225 7.65 3.95 -18.22
C ALA A 225 8.84 4.46 -19.05
N LYS A 226 9.96 3.72 -19.08
CA LYS A 226 11.16 4.10 -19.85
C LYS A 226 11.06 3.71 -21.34
N ILE A 227 10.27 2.69 -21.66
CA ILE A 227 10.19 2.09 -23.01
C ILE A 227 8.96 2.56 -23.79
N GLY A 228 7.92 3.03 -23.09
CA GLY A 228 6.73 3.64 -23.70
C GLY A 228 6.86 5.15 -23.81
#